data_AF-A0A1H8ZXR7-F1
#
_entry.id   AF-A0A1H8ZXR7-F1
#
_cell.length_a   1.000
_cell.length_b   1.000
_cell.length_c   1.000
_cell.angle_alpha   90.00
_cell.angle_beta   90.00
_cell.angle_gamma   90.00
#
_symmetry.space_group_name_H-M   'P 1'
#
loop_
_entity.id
_entity.type
_entity.pdbx_description
1 polymer ?
#
loop_
_entity_poly.entity_id
_entity_poly.type
_entity_poly.pdbx_seq_one_letter_code
_entity_poly.pdbx_strand_id
1 'polypeptide(L)'
;MYTIPSEFNDFIAADCDRAAFIQNYLNRAGLEAPVLQMEGKNHIYVKFPQNQYNSMFRIKTVIAHYDRFPGSPGANDNSAAVFCLLEWAIKLARLAQPLFHNIRLIFTDGEELGAAGGVAEQGAFPLAQVFRRLGITNDDIFVFDCMGRGDVPILTQTILPPKIPASFVKEFSALEQRAATFLQTSANGRWFCLPCNYSDNASFIANGIPAVAITMLPSLEVNAATQGQQPQTWQLLHTPGDNLASLTPKSFEIFHNILNNLAALKTLC
;
A
#
# COMPACT_ATOMS: atom_id res chain seq x y z
N MET A 1 12.43 18.04 -7.87
CA MET A 1 10.97 18.00 -7.97
C MET A 1 10.63 16.79 -8.82
N TYR A 2 9.91 15.80 -8.29
CA TYR A 2 9.45 14.65 -9.06
C TYR A 2 8.59 15.12 -10.24
N THR A 3 8.66 14.42 -11.37
CA THR A 3 7.81 14.69 -12.53
C THR A 3 7.04 13.42 -12.80
N ILE A 4 5.71 13.49 -12.71
CA ILE A 4 4.83 12.35 -12.96
C ILE A 4 5.01 11.94 -14.43
N PRO A 5 5.44 10.70 -14.71
CA PRO A 5 5.70 10.25 -16.08
C PRO A 5 4.44 10.29 -16.95
N SER A 6 4.59 10.52 -18.25
CA SER A 6 3.46 10.56 -19.19
C SER A 6 2.65 9.25 -19.18
N GLU A 7 3.33 8.12 -19.01
CA GLU A 7 2.75 6.77 -18.90
C GLU A 7 1.74 6.65 -17.75
N PHE A 8 1.79 7.54 -16.75
CA PHE A 8 0.78 7.60 -15.71
C PHE A 8 -0.61 7.95 -16.27
N ASN A 9 -0.68 8.78 -17.32
CA ASN A 9 -1.94 9.12 -18.00
C ASN A 9 -2.57 7.87 -18.63
N ASP A 10 -1.75 7.01 -19.23
CA ASP A 10 -2.20 5.76 -19.82
C ASP A 10 -2.74 4.82 -18.73
N PHE A 11 -2.12 4.83 -17.55
CA PHE A 11 -2.57 4.00 -16.43
C PHE A 11 -3.91 4.43 -15.83
N ILE A 12 -4.18 5.74 -15.77
CA ILE A 12 -5.47 6.27 -15.27
C ILE A 12 -6.54 6.40 -16.36
N ALA A 13 -6.23 6.06 -17.62
CA ALA A 13 -7.20 6.10 -18.71
C ALA A 13 -8.43 5.22 -18.41
N ALA A 14 -9.59 5.62 -18.93
CA ALA A 14 -10.85 4.96 -18.63
C ALA A 14 -10.90 3.49 -19.11
N ASP A 15 -10.27 3.23 -20.25
CA ASP A 15 -10.20 1.95 -20.95
C ASP A 15 -8.92 1.14 -20.65
N CYS A 16 -8.10 1.60 -19.71
CA CYS A 16 -6.87 0.91 -19.34
C CYS A 16 -7.17 -0.46 -18.70
N ASP A 17 -6.64 -1.53 -19.31
CA ASP A 17 -6.48 -2.81 -18.63
C ASP A 17 -5.34 -2.68 -17.62
N ARG A 18 -5.68 -2.28 -16.39
CA ARG A 18 -4.71 -2.00 -15.32
C ARG A 18 -3.89 -3.23 -14.94
N ALA A 19 -4.48 -4.43 -14.99
CA ALA A 19 -3.76 -5.66 -14.70
C ALA A 19 -2.71 -5.99 -15.77
N ALA A 20 -3.08 -5.84 -17.04
CA ALA A 20 -2.14 -5.99 -18.15
C ALA A 20 -1.07 -4.89 -18.14
N PHE A 21 -1.44 -3.65 -17.80
CA PHE A 21 -0.50 -2.53 -17.69
C PHE A 21 0.60 -2.84 -16.67
N ILE A 22 0.24 -3.24 -15.45
CA ILE A 22 1.17 -3.59 -14.37
C ILE A 22 2.11 -4.72 -14.81
N GLN A 23 1.56 -5.81 -15.35
CA GLN A 23 2.35 -6.95 -15.81
C GLN A 23 3.33 -6.54 -16.91
N ASN A 24 2.87 -5.81 -17.92
CA ASN A 24 3.70 -5.34 -19.02
C ASN A 24 4.81 -4.40 -18.53
N TYR A 25 4.49 -3.51 -17.59
CA TYR A 25 5.46 -2.59 -17.00
C TYR A 25 6.62 -3.34 -16.31
N LEU A 26 6.29 -4.33 -15.48
CA LEU A 26 7.28 -5.16 -14.77
C LEU A 26 8.04 -6.11 -15.70
N ASN A 27 7.35 -6.74 -16.65
CA ASN A 27 7.96 -7.67 -17.62
C ASN A 27 8.99 -6.97 -18.51
N ARG A 28 8.74 -5.72 -18.93
CA ARG A 28 9.73 -4.91 -19.68
C ARG A 28 11.01 -4.66 -18.88
N ALA A 29 10.93 -4.69 -17.56
CA ALA A 29 12.08 -4.57 -16.66
C ALA A 29 12.69 -5.92 -16.26
N GLY A 30 12.21 -7.03 -16.82
CA GLY A 30 12.68 -8.39 -16.51
C GLY A 30 12.15 -8.95 -15.19
N LEU A 31 11.08 -8.36 -14.62
CA LEU A 31 10.42 -8.86 -13.42
C LEU A 31 9.16 -9.64 -13.79
N GLU A 32 9.13 -10.92 -13.45
CA GLU A 32 7.91 -11.73 -13.56
C GLU A 32 6.87 -11.26 -12.54
N ALA A 33 5.62 -11.11 -13.01
CA ALA A 33 4.50 -10.68 -12.18
C ALA A 33 3.26 -11.57 -12.40
N PRO A 34 3.26 -12.83 -11.95
CA PRO A 34 2.11 -13.73 -12.14
C PRO A 34 0.83 -13.20 -11.48
N VAL A 35 -0.30 -13.50 -12.13
CA VAL A 35 -1.63 -13.32 -11.55
C VAL A 35 -1.95 -14.44 -10.57
N LEU A 36 -2.33 -14.08 -9.35
CA LEU A 36 -2.88 -14.96 -8.34
C LEU A 36 -4.40 -14.82 -8.36
N GLN A 37 -5.09 -15.79 -8.96
CA GLN A 37 -6.55 -15.79 -9.01
C GLN A 37 -7.14 -16.33 -7.70
N MET A 38 -8.02 -15.54 -7.08
CA MET A 38 -8.70 -15.89 -5.84
C MET A 38 -10.14 -15.39 -5.89
N GLU A 39 -11.12 -16.31 -5.84
CA GLU A 39 -12.55 -15.98 -5.79
C GLU A 39 -13.01 -14.97 -6.88
N GLY A 40 -12.46 -15.10 -8.09
CA GLY A 40 -12.78 -14.21 -9.21
C GLY A 40 -12.04 -12.88 -9.21
N LYS A 41 -11.07 -12.68 -8.29
CA LYS A 41 -10.15 -11.53 -8.24
C LYS A 41 -8.78 -11.91 -8.76
N ASN A 42 -8.13 -10.97 -9.44
CA ASN A 42 -6.83 -11.17 -10.08
C ASN A 42 -5.76 -10.36 -9.37
N HIS A 43 -5.19 -10.86 -8.28
CA HIS A 43 -4.06 -10.18 -7.63
C HIS A 43 -2.78 -10.36 -8.46
N ILE A 44 -1.83 -9.44 -8.37
CA ILE A 44 -0.55 -9.55 -9.07
C ILE A 44 0.57 -9.64 -8.05
N TYR A 45 1.34 -10.72 -8.10
CA TYR A 45 2.49 -10.94 -7.21
C TYR A 45 3.79 -10.67 -7.95
N VAL A 46 4.65 -9.81 -7.42
CA VAL A 46 5.94 -9.51 -8.04
C VAL A 46 7.01 -10.49 -7.55
N LYS A 47 7.64 -11.23 -8.47
CA LYS A 47 8.73 -12.14 -8.15
C LYS A 47 10.07 -11.40 -8.09
N PHE A 48 10.61 -11.26 -6.90
CA PHE A 48 12.01 -10.83 -6.72
C PHE A 48 12.97 -12.03 -6.67
N PRO A 49 14.24 -11.85 -7.09
CA PRO A 49 15.25 -12.91 -6.98
C PRO A 49 15.47 -13.37 -5.53
N GLN A 50 15.77 -14.66 -5.33
CA GLN A 50 15.94 -15.25 -3.98
C GLN A 50 17.02 -14.56 -3.15
N ASN A 51 18.07 -14.04 -3.80
CA ASN A 51 19.16 -13.35 -3.12
C ASN A 51 18.74 -12.00 -2.48
N GLN A 52 17.54 -11.52 -2.78
CA GLN A 52 16.95 -10.35 -2.12
C GLN A 52 16.27 -10.66 -0.78
N TYR A 53 16.27 -11.94 -0.37
CA TYR A 53 15.69 -12.42 0.87
C TYR A 53 16.77 -13.02 1.79
N ASN A 54 16.70 -12.67 3.06
CA ASN A 54 17.52 -13.22 4.12
C ASN A 54 16.61 -13.75 5.24
N SER A 55 16.70 -15.06 5.52
CA SER A 55 15.81 -15.76 6.44
C SER A 55 15.92 -15.32 7.91
N MET A 56 16.98 -14.58 8.27
CA MET A 56 17.12 -14.01 9.62
C MET A 56 16.17 -12.83 9.87
N PHE A 57 15.62 -12.25 8.81
CA PHE A 57 14.78 -11.05 8.89
C PHE A 57 13.36 -11.32 8.40
N ARG A 58 12.38 -10.67 9.00
CA ARG A 58 10.97 -10.74 8.62
C ARG A 58 10.78 -10.26 7.18
N ILE A 59 9.82 -10.87 6.48
CA ILE A 59 9.36 -10.37 5.19
C ILE A 59 8.41 -9.20 5.44
N LYS A 60 8.59 -8.12 4.68
CA LYS A 60 7.69 -6.98 4.66
C LYS A 60 6.81 -7.13 3.42
N THR A 61 5.55 -7.45 3.62
CA THR A 61 4.52 -7.50 2.57
C THR A 61 3.98 -6.10 2.35
N VAL A 62 4.12 -5.62 1.12
CA VAL A 62 3.69 -4.29 0.66
C VAL A 62 2.54 -4.48 -0.31
N ILE A 63 1.44 -3.77 -0.06
CA ILE A 63 0.18 -3.91 -0.78
C ILE A 63 -0.32 -2.53 -1.23
N ALA A 64 -0.83 -2.48 -2.46
CA ALA A 64 -1.70 -1.41 -2.95
C ALA A 64 -2.69 -2.03 -3.94
N HIS A 65 -3.95 -1.63 -3.86
CA HIS A 65 -4.96 -2.13 -4.78
C HIS A 65 -4.88 -1.41 -6.13
N TYR A 66 -5.13 -2.15 -7.21
CA TYR A 66 -5.14 -1.62 -8.57
C TYR A 66 -6.54 -1.60 -9.19
N ASP A 67 -7.56 -2.13 -8.52
CA ASP A 67 -8.93 -1.87 -8.94
C ASP A 67 -9.30 -0.41 -8.72
N ARG A 68 -10.48 -0.04 -9.23
CA ARG A 68 -10.93 1.35 -9.26
C ARG A 68 -12.41 1.45 -9.02
N PHE A 69 -12.81 2.45 -8.24
CA PHE A 69 -14.21 2.82 -8.16
C PHE A 69 -14.80 3.19 -9.54
N PRO A 70 -15.96 2.64 -9.93
CA PRO A 70 -16.59 2.94 -11.22
C PRO A 70 -16.82 4.44 -11.44
N GLY A 71 -16.35 4.97 -12.57
CA GLY A 71 -16.55 6.37 -12.96
C GLY A 71 -15.54 7.36 -12.37
N SER A 72 -14.62 6.92 -11.50
CA SER A 72 -13.47 7.70 -11.09
C SER A 72 -12.24 7.35 -11.94
N PRO A 73 -11.34 8.32 -12.24
CA PRO A 73 -10.02 8.00 -12.78
C PRO A 73 -9.10 7.31 -11.77
N GLY A 74 -9.38 7.44 -10.47
CA GLY A 74 -8.64 6.74 -9.42
C GLY A 74 -7.17 7.14 -9.35
N ALA A 75 -6.88 8.42 -9.62
CA ALA A 75 -5.51 8.91 -9.74
C ALA A 75 -4.78 8.84 -8.40
N ASN A 76 -5.42 9.32 -7.32
CA ASN A 76 -4.93 9.16 -5.96
C ASN A 76 -5.32 7.80 -5.40
N ASP A 77 -6.50 7.30 -5.78
CA ASP A 77 -7.14 6.07 -5.28
C ASP A 77 -7.28 4.98 -6.36
N ASN A 78 -6.30 4.11 -6.55
CA ASN A 78 -5.01 4.10 -5.86
C ASN A 78 -3.83 4.06 -6.84
N SER A 79 -4.00 4.74 -7.99
CA SER A 79 -3.03 4.69 -9.08
C SER A 79 -1.66 5.27 -8.70
N ALA A 80 -1.63 6.33 -7.90
CA ALA A 80 -0.39 6.93 -7.44
C ALA A 80 0.46 5.96 -6.60
N ALA A 81 -0.16 5.18 -5.72
CA ALA A 81 0.57 4.20 -4.93
C ALA A 81 1.08 3.06 -5.82
N VAL A 82 0.21 2.51 -6.67
CA VAL A 82 0.57 1.45 -7.63
C VAL A 82 1.76 1.87 -8.49
N PHE A 83 1.71 3.07 -9.07
CA PHE A 83 2.74 3.54 -9.99
C PHE A 83 4.10 3.73 -9.29
N CYS A 84 4.12 4.33 -8.09
CA CYS A 84 5.35 4.43 -7.30
C CYS A 84 5.92 3.04 -6.94
N LEU A 85 5.06 2.06 -6.65
CA LEU A 85 5.48 0.69 -6.36
C LEU A 85 6.04 -0.03 -7.60
N LEU A 86 5.54 0.26 -8.80
CA LEU A 86 6.12 -0.24 -10.06
C LEU A 86 7.55 0.28 -10.25
N GLU A 87 7.74 1.61 -10.13
CA GLU A 87 9.06 2.24 -10.23
C GLU A 87 10.02 1.68 -9.17
N TRP A 88 9.53 1.51 -7.94
CA TRP A 88 10.31 0.98 -6.84
C TRP A 88 10.66 -0.49 -7.02
N ALA A 89 9.76 -1.33 -7.55
CA ALA A 89 10.04 -2.73 -7.84
C ALA A 89 11.23 -2.89 -8.81
N ILE A 90 11.27 -2.07 -9.87
CA ILE A 90 12.40 -2.04 -10.82
C ILE A 90 13.70 -1.66 -10.10
N LYS A 91 13.64 -0.68 -9.18
CA LYS A 91 14.81 -0.29 -8.37
C LYS A 91 15.27 -1.42 -7.46
N LEU A 92 14.36 -2.10 -6.76
CA LEU A 92 14.66 -3.20 -5.86
C LEU A 92 15.32 -4.38 -6.59
N ALA A 93 14.82 -4.73 -7.77
CA ALA A 93 15.36 -5.81 -8.58
C ALA A 93 16.82 -5.62 -9.00
N ARG A 94 17.30 -4.36 -9.03
CA ARG A 94 18.67 -3.99 -9.40
C ARG A 94 19.62 -3.90 -8.20
N LEU A 95 19.16 -4.18 -6.98
CA LEU A 95 20.02 -4.17 -5.81
C LEU A 95 21.06 -5.29 -5.90
N ALA A 96 22.33 -4.89 -5.92
CA ALA A 96 23.46 -5.81 -5.94
C ALA A 96 23.78 -6.33 -4.54
N GLN A 97 24.27 -7.56 -4.47
CA GLN A 97 24.82 -8.13 -3.24
C GLN A 97 25.96 -7.25 -2.69
N PRO A 98 26.13 -7.15 -1.35
CA PRO A 98 25.45 -7.92 -0.30
C PRO A 98 24.12 -7.33 0.19
N LEU A 99 23.56 -6.34 -0.52
CA LEU A 99 22.28 -5.72 -0.14
C LEU A 99 21.10 -6.67 -0.43
N PHE A 100 20.12 -6.64 0.46
CA PHE A 100 18.85 -7.38 0.35
C PHE A 100 17.73 -6.53 0.96
N HIS A 101 16.46 -6.83 0.65
CA HIS A 101 15.33 -6.00 1.08
C HIS A 101 14.21 -6.77 1.82
N ASN A 102 14.07 -8.08 1.63
CA ASN A 102 12.98 -8.89 2.21
C ASN A 102 11.59 -8.27 1.93
N ILE A 103 11.31 -7.92 0.68
CA ILE A 103 10.01 -7.35 0.27
C ILE A 103 9.20 -8.42 -0.44
N ARG A 104 7.95 -8.59 -0.05
CA ARG A 104 6.90 -9.21 -0.85
C ARG A 104 6.01 -8.09 -1.37
N LEU A 105 5.84 -7.96 -2.68
CA LEU A 105 5.01 -6.92 -3.28
C LEU A 105 3.81 -7.57 -3.97
N ILE A 106 2.61 -7.12 -3.62
CA ILE A 106 1.35 -7.61 -4.17
C ILE A 106 0.49 -6.41 -4.56
N PHE A 107 -0.02 -6.43 -5.78
CA PHE A 107 -1.10 -5.53 -6.20
C PHE A 107 -2.43 -6.26 -6.07
N THR A 108 -3.32 -5.74 -5.25
CA THR A 108 -4.63 -6.34 -4.93
C THR A 108 -5.71 -5.88 -5.92
N ASP A 109 -6.76 -6.68 -6.05
CA ASP A 109 -7.91 -6.45 -6.93
C ASP A 109 -9.16 -6.59 -6.08
N GLY A 110 -10.18 -5.76 -6.31
CA GLY A 110 -11.43 -5.77 -5.59
C GLY A 110 -11.39 -5.20 -4.17
N GLU A 111 -10.53 -4.23 -3.87
CA GLU A 111 -10.58 -3.49 -2.60
C GLU A 111 -11.90 -2.71 -2.49
N GLU A 112 -12.32 -2.08 -3.59
CA GLU A 112 -13.45 -1.13 -3.66
C GLU A 112 -14.81 -1.78 -3.35
N LEU A 113 -14.87 -3.10 -3.41
CA LEU A 113 -16.06 -3.88 -3.07
C LEU A 113 -16.31 -3.91 -1.55
N GLY A 114 -15.28 -3.66 -0.75
CA GLY A 114 -15.38 -3.58 0.71
C GLY A 114 -16.32 -2.47 1.19
N ALA A 115 -16.43 -1.37 0.43
CA ALA A 115 -17.29 -0.25 0.79
C ALA A 115 -18.79 -0.62 0.80
N ALA A 116 -19.21 -1.50 -0.11
CA ALA A 116 -20.61 -1.93 -0.23
C ALA A 116 -20.89 -3.27 0.47
N GLY A 117 -19.93 -4.20 0.42
CA GLY A 117 -20.07 -5.58 0.86
C GLY A 117 -19.44 -5.90 2.22
N GLY A 118 -18.67 -4.97 2.79
CA GLY A 118 -17.88 -5.18 3.99
C GLY A 118 -16.59 -5.97 3.72
N VAL A 119 -15.82 -6.20 4.79
CA VAL A 119 -14.45 -6.77 4.71
C VAL A 119 -14.37 -8.14 4.01
N ALA A 120 -15.43 -8.95 4.05
CA ALA A 120 -15.42 -10.28 3.43
C ALA A 120 -15.49 -10.23 1.89
N GLU A 121 -15.97 -9.12 1.32
CA GLU A 121 -16.09 -8.93 -0.13
C GLU A 121 -14.85 -8.23 -0.73
N GLN A 122 -13.94 -7.73 0.10
CA GLN A 122 -12.64 -7.24 -0.35
C GLN A 122 -11.83 -8.38 -0.94
N GLY A 123 -11.17 -8.16 -2.07
CA GLY A 123 -10.34 -9.20 -2.66
C GLY A 123 -9.12 -9.60 -1.81
N ALA A 124 -8.64 -8.73 -0.92
CA ALA A 124 -7.61 -9.13 0.04
C ALA A 124 -8.09 -10.14 1.10
N PHE A 125 -9.39 -10.37 1.26
CA PHE A 125 -9.93 -11.31 2.25
C PHE A 125 -9.53 -12.76 1.97
N PRO A 126 -9.80 -13.35 0.78
CA PRO A 126 -9.30 -14.67 0.44
C PRO A 126 -7.77 -14.73 0.41
N LEU A 127 -7.09 -13.65 0.01
CA LEU A 127 -5.62 -13.57 0.08
C LEU A 127 -5.11 -13.74 1.52
N ALA A 128 -5.72 -13.06 2.49
CA ALA A 128 -5.37 -13.16 3.90
C ALA A 128 -5.67 -14.56 4.47
N GLN A 129 -6.75 -15.21 4.03
CA GLN A 129 -7.03 -16.61 4.38
C GLN A 129 -5.93 -17.56 3.88
N VAL A 130 -5.43 -17.34 2.66
CA VAL A 130 -4.30 -18.11 2.13
C VAL A 130 -3.05 -17.89 2.97
N PHE A 131 -2.73 -16.65 3.35
CA PHE A 131 -1.59 -16.34 4.23
C PHE A 131 -1.68 -17.10 5.55
N ARG A 132 -2.84 -17.03 6.21
CA ARG A 132 -3.12 -17.77 7.45
C ARG A 132 -2.93 -19.28 7.26
N ARG A 133 -3.51 -19.85 6.19
CA ARG A 133 -3.41 -21.30 5.89
C ARG A 133 -1.97 -21.75 5.63
N LEU A 134 -1.16 -20.89 5.03
CA LEU A 134 0.27 -21.15 4.78
C LEU A 134 1.16 -20.84 6.00
N GLY A 135 0.60 -20.37 7.11
CA GLY A 135 1.37 -19.99 8.30
C GLY A 135 2.18 -18.71 8.13
N ILE A 136 1.84 -17.87 7.13
CA ILE A 136 2.48 -16.57 6.88
C ILE A 136 1.83 -15.53 7.81
N THR A 137 2.11 -15.65 9.11
CA THR A 137 1.54 -14.79 10.15
C THR A 137 2.60 -13.93 10.84
N ASN A 138 3.88 -14.23 10.63
CA ASN A 138 5.03 -13.50 11.15
C ASN A 138 5.64 -12.50 10.15
N ASP A 139 4.87 -12.08 9.15
CA ASP A 139 5.29 -11.03 8.23
C ASP A 139 4.81 -9.67 8.73
N ASP A 140 5.44 -8.60 8.25
CA ASP A 140 4.98 -7.24 8.47
C ASP A 140 4.15 -6.82 7.25
N ILE A 141 2.90 -6.44 7.44
CA ILE A 141 2.00 -6.07 6.33
C ILE A 141 1.74 -4.56 6.34
N PHE A 142 2.15 -3.90 5.26
CA PHE A 142 1.96 -2.49 5.02
C PHE A 142 1.10 -2.29 3.78
N VAL A 143 -0.06 -1.68 3.96
CA VAL A 143 -0.99 -1.30 2.91
C VAL A 143 -0.82 0.19 2.64
N PHE A 144 -0.60 0.57 1.39
CA PHE A 144 -0.48 1.97 0.96
C PHE A 144 -1.68 2.35 0.11
N ASP A 145 -2.35 3.42 0.53
CA ASP A 145 -3.63 3.83 -0.05
C ASP A 145 -3.73 5.36 -0.07
N CYS A 146 -4.13 5.93 -1.21
CA CYS A 146 -4.27 7.39 -1.37
C CYS A 146 -2.96 8.17 -1.12
N MET A 147 -1.85 7.70 -1.72
CA MET A 147 -0.48 8.25 -1.51
C MET A 147 -0.07 9.38 -2.49
N GLY A 148 -0.96 9.79 -3.38
CA GLY A 148 -0.71 10.71 -4.50
C GLY A 148 -0.95 12.19 -4.22
N ARG A 149 -1.40 12.56 -3.01
CA ARG A 149 -1.71 13.94 -2.66
C ARG A 149 -1.20 14.32 -1.26
N GLY A 150 -0.44 15.40 -1.18
CA GLY A 150 0.00 16.00 0.08
C GLY A 150 1.47 15.85 0.41
N ASP A 151 1.80 16.07 1.68
CA ASP A 151 3.18 16.12 2.16
C ASP A 151 3.39 15.53 3.57
N VAL A 152 2.34 14.93 4.14
CA VAL A 152 2.34 14.36 5.48
C VAL A 152 1.77 12.94 5.42
N PRO A 153 2.58 11.91 5.67
CA PRO A 153 2.10 10.53 5.80
C PRO A 153 1.27 10.36 7.06
N ILE A 154 0.20 9.59 6.93
CA ILE A 154 -0.76 9.28 7.98
C ILE A 154 -0.77 7.78 8.19
N LEU A 155 -0.41 7.32 9.39
CA LEU A 155 -0.65 5.96 9.83
C LEU A 155 -2.11 5.85 10.26
N THR A 156 -2.87 4.93 9.68
CA THR A 156 -4.29 4.78 10.01
C THR A 156 -4.46 4.23 11.42
N GLN A 157 -5.17 4.98 12.26
CA GLN A 157 -5.55 4.54 13.60
C GLN A 157 -6.53 3.38 13.49
N THR A 158 -6.07 2.19 13.87
CA THR A 158 -6.86 0.96 13.79
C THR A 158 -7.55 0.67 15.11
N ILE A 159 -8.85 0.34 15.06
CA ILE A 159 -9.61 -0.12 16.23
C ILE A 159 -9.66 -1.63 16.19
N LEU A 160 -8.90 -2.28 17.07
CA LEU A 160 -8.89 -3.73 17.17
C LEU A 160 -10.21 -4.26 17.76
N PRO A 161 -10.74 -5.40 17.26
CA PRO A 161 -11.93 -6.02 17.82
C PRO A 161 -11.80 -6.34 19.32
N PRO A 162 -12.91 -6.31 20.08
CA PRO A 162 -12.88 -6.71 21.48
C PRO A 162 -12.51 -8.18 21.63
N LYS A 163 -11.85 -8.54 22.75
CA LYS A 163 -11.40 -9.91 23.08
C LYS A 163 -10.31 -10.49 22.17
N ILE A 164 -9.58 -9.66 21.43
CA ILE A 164 -8.42 -10.11 20.67
C ILE A 164 -7.30 -10.57 21.62
N PRO A 165 -6.52 -11.63 21.29
CA PRO A 165 -5.46 -12.12 22.16
C PRO A 165 -4.41 -11.05 22.48
N ALA A 166 -3.90 -11.03 23.70
CA ALA A 166 -2.87 -10.07 24.12
C ALA A 166 -1.58 -10.16 23.28
N SER A 167 -1.25 -11.36 22.78
CA SER A 167 -0.13 -11.56 21.84
C SER A 167 -0.34 -10.79 20.54
N PHE A 168 -1.55 -10.85 19.97
CA PHE A 168 -1.89 -10.10 18.76
C PHE A 168 -1.80 -8.60 18.98
N VAL A 169 -2.32 -8.09 20.11
CA VAL A 169 -2.18 -6.65 20.45
C VAL A 169 -0.71 -6.24 20.49
N LYS A 170 0.14 -7.05 21.13
CA LYS A 170 1.58 -6.79 21.22
C LYS A 170 2.24 -6.78 19.83
N GLU A 171 1.92 -7.74 18.98
CA GLU A 171 2.45 -7.84 17.61
C GLU A 171 2.00 -6.67 16.74
N PHE A 172 0.73 -6.30 16.83
CA PHE A 172 0.15 -5.15 16.14
C PHE A 172 0.81 -3.83 16.56
N SER A 173 0.92 -3.58 17.87
CA SER A 173 1.62 -2.38 18.37
C SER A 173 3.09 -2.35 17.96
N ALA A 174 3.76 -3.50 17.89
CA ALA A 174 5.14 -3.56 17.39
C ALA A 174 5.20 -3.21 15.88
N LEU A 175 4.22 -3.64 15.09
CA LEU A 175 4.10 -3.29 13.67
C LEU A 175 3.86 -1.78 13.49
N GLU A 176 2.97 -1.18 14.29
CA GLU A 176 2.75 0.28 14.28
C GLU A 176 4.02 1.06 14.62
N GLN A 177 4.81 0.61 15.60
CA GLN A 177 6.09 1.24 15.94
C GLN A 177 7.09 1.16 14.78
N ARG A 178 7.14 0.03 14.08
CA ARG A 178 7.97 -0.11 12.87
C ARG A 178 7.49 0.81 11.74
N ALA A 179 6.18 0.93 11.56
CA ALA A 179 5.59 1.87 10.62
C ALA A 179 6.00 3.31 10.93
N ALA A 180 5.76 3.75 12.16
CA ALA A 180 6.14 5.08 12.64
C ALA A 180 7.63 5.39 12.41
N THR A 181 8.52 4.41 12.61
CA THR A 181 9.97 4.58 12.45
C THR A 181 10.34 5.01 11.03
N PHE A 182 9.88 4.29 9.99
CA PHE A 182 10.23 4.67 8.62
C PHE A 182 9.43 5.89 8.14
N LEU A 183 8.23 6.13 8.66
CA LEU A 183 7.47 7.35 8.32
C LEU A 183 8.17 8.62 8.84
N GLN A 184 8.66 8.58 10.08
CA GLN A 184 9.38 9.69 10.70
C GLN A 184 10.61 10.11 9.88
N THR A 185 11.33 9.16 9.29
CA THR A 185 12.53 9.45 8.48
C THR A 185 12.22 9.85 7.03
N SER A 186 10.95 9.83 6.59
CA SER A 186 10.60 9.99 5.16
C SER A 186 10.05 11.36 4.78
N ALA A 187 9.50 12.10 5.74
CA ALA A 187 8.81 13.36 5.51
C ALA A 187 9.32 14.49 6.43
N ASN A 188 10.64 14.55 6.64
CA ASN A 188 11.31 15.51 7.54
C ASN A 188 10.74 15.46 8.98
N GLY A 189 10.47 14.26 9.50
CA GLY A 189 9.90 14.08 10.83
C GLY A 189 8.39 14.27 10.93
N ARG A 190 7.72 14.74 9.88
CA ARG A 190 6.27 15.01 9.91
C ARG A 190 5.48 13.76 9.53
N TRP A 191 4.76 13.19 10.48
CA TRP A 191 3.77 12.14 10.25
C TRP A 191 2.74 12.20 11.39
N PHE A 192 1.54 11.66 11.15
CA PHE A 192 0.48 11.61 12.16
C PHE A 192 -0.16 10.23 12.21
N CYS A 193 -0.79 9.90 13.33
CA CYS A 193 -1.73 8.80 13.44
C CYS A 193 -3.14 9.39 13.55
N LEU A 194 -4.02 9.10 12.59
CA LEU A 194 -5.38 9.64 12.52
C LEU A 194 -6.39 8.53 12.24
N PRO A 195 -7.66 8.67 12.66
CA PRO A 195 -8.72 7.80 12.19
C PRO A 195 -8.92 8.00 10.69
N CYS A 196 -8.81 6.90 9.93
CA CYS A 196 -9.09 6.86 8.50
C CYS A 196 -9.95 5.62 8.21
N ASN A 197 -10.54 5.56 7.02
CA ASN A 197 -11.19 4.35 6.55
C ASN A 197 -10.19 3.20 6.48
N TYR A 198 -10.70 1.99 6.65
CA TYR A 198 -9.94 0.78 6.37
C TYR A 198 -9.71 0.63 4.88
N SER A 199 -8.60 -0.04 4.54
CA SER A 199 -8.26 -0.51 3.20
C SER A 199 -8.12 -2.04 3.26
N ASP A 200 -7.30 -2.65 2.40
CA ASP A 200 -6.98 -4.08 2.41
C ASP A 200 -6.47 -4.59 3.78
N ASN A 201 -5.96 -3.71 4.65
CA ASN A 201 -5.49 -4.10 5.98
C ASN A 201 -6.61 -4.70 6.84
N ALA A 202 -7.87 -4.30 6.64
CA ALA A 202 -9.00 -4.89 7.36
C ALA A 202 -9.13 -6.39 7.09
N SER A 203 -8.91 -6.82 5.85
CA SER A 203 -8.96 -8.23 5.45
C SER A 203 -7.94 -9.08 6.21
N PHE A 204 -6.72 -8.57 6.40
CA PHE A 204 -5.69 -9.24 7.19
C PHE A 204 -6.01 -9.24 8.69
N ILE A 205 -6.47 -8.11 9.25
CA ILE A 205 -6.86 -8.02 10.67
C ILE A 205 -8.03 -8.98 10.98
N ALA A 206 -9.04 -9.05 10.11
CA ALA A 206 -10.16 -9.99 10.23
C ALA A 206 -9.69 -11.45 10.19
N ASN A 207 -8.59 -11.70 9.47
CA ASN A 207 -7.88 -12.97 9.43
C ASN A 207 -6.73 -13.05 10.45
N GLY A 208 -6.76 -12.27 11.53
CA GLY A 208 -5.85 -12.39 12.67
C GLY A 208 -4.38 -12.26 12.30
N ILE A 209 -4.09 -11.49 11.25
CA ILE A 209 -2.74 -11.13 10.83
C ILE A 209 -2.58 -9.61 11.03
N PRO A 210 -1.57 -9.14 11.78
CA PRO A 210 -1.32 -7.72 11.94
C PRO A 210 -1.02 -7.05 10.59
N ALA A 211 -1.77 -6.00 10.26
CA ALA A 211 -1.57 -5.19 9.06
C ALA A 211 -1.93 -3.74 9.33
N VAL A 212 -1.13 -2.81 8.83
CA VAL A 212 -1.38 -1.37 8.95
C VAL A 212 -1.61 -0.74 7.59
N ALA A 213 -2.48 0.26 7.54
CA ALA A 213 -2.67 1.11 6.37
C ALA A 213 -2.01 2.46 6.56
N ILE A 214 -1.49 3.01 5.47
CA ILE A 214 -0.82 4.31 5.42
C ILE A 214 -1.39 5.09 4.25
N THR A 215 -1.76 6.35 4.51
CA THR A 215 -2.23 7.31 3.52
C THR A 215 -1.41 8.59 3.55
N MET A 216 -1.66 9.54 2.65
CA MET A 216 -1.01 10.84 2.64
C MET A 216 -2.03 11.98 2.59
N LEU A 217 -1.76 13.03 3.36
CA LEU A 217 -2.56 14.25 3.37
C LEU A 217 -1.68 15.48 3.18
N PRO A 218 -2.21 16.55 2.59
CA PRO A 218 -1.62 17.88 2.69
C PRO A 218 -1.59 18.33 4.15
N SER A 219 -0.48 18.94 4.59
CA SER A 219 -0.30 19.46 5.95
C SER A 219 -1.42 20.38 6.43
N LEU A 220 -2.02 21.17 5.53
CA LEU A 220 -3.18 22.01 5.85
C LEU A 220 -4.43 21.19 6.17
N GLU A 221 -4.62 20.06 5.48
CA GLU A 221 -5.77 19.17 5.68
C GLU A 221 -5.61 18.32 6.95
N VAL A 222 -4.38 17.96 7.34
CA VAL A 222 -4.09 17.25 8.60
C VAL A 222 -4.58 18.03 9.83
N ASN A 223 -4.33 19.34 9.86
CA ASN A 223 -4.77 20.19 10.96
C ASN A 223 -6.30 20.29 11.06
N ALA A 224 -6.99 20.23 9.93
CA ALA A 224 -8.45 20.20 9.90
C ALA A 224 -8.99 18.81 10.31
N ALA A 225 -8.32 17.75 9.88
CA ALA A 225 -8.67 16.36 10.20
C ALA A 225 -8.61 16.08 11.72
N THR A 226 -7.59 16.60 12.42
CA THR A 226 -7.49 16.48 13.88
C THR A 226 -8.63 17.19 14.62
N GLN A 227 -9.33 18.10 13.95
CA GLN A 227 -10.51 18.82 14.46
C GLN A 227 -11.83 18.18 14.00
N GLY A 228 -11.79 17.01 13.37
CA GLY A 228 -12.97 16.27 12.92
C GLY A 228 -13.53 16.74 11.57
N GLN A 229 -12.81 17.58 10.82
CA GLN A 229 -13.22 17.97 9.47
C GLN A 229 -12.74 16.93 8.46
N GLN A 230 -13.58 16.58 7.49
CA GLN A 230 -13.18 15.67 6.43
C GLN A 230 -12.21 16.36 5.45
N PRO A 231 -10.97 15.86 5.28
CA PRO A 231 -10.00 16.33 4.29
C PRO A 231 -10.58 16.44 2.89
N GLN A 232 -10.22 17.49 2.15
CA GLN A 232 -10.58 17.61 0.73
C GLN A 232 -10.05 16.43 -0.09
N THR A 233 -8.85 15.95 0.25
CA THR A 233 -8.25 14.75 -0.35
C THR A 233 -9.21 13.57 -0.33
N TRP A 234 -9.90 13.34 0.80
CA TRP A 234 -10.85 12.24 0.93
C TRP A 234 -12.20 12.52 0.28
N GLN A 235 -12.58 13.80 0.11
CA GLN A 235 -13.81 14.17 -0.61
C GLN A 235 -13.70 14.00 -2.13
N LEU A 236 -12.49 13.95 -2.67
CA LEU A 236 -12.25 13.73 -4.10
C LEU A 236 -12.34 12.25 -4.49
N LEU A 237 -12.10 11.34 -3.55
CA LEU A 237 -12.14 9.89 -3.78
C LEU A 237 -13.49 9.47 -4.36
N HIS A 238 -13.46 8.47 -5.24
CA HIS A 238 -14.67 7.94 -5.90
C HIS A 238 -15.43 8.98 -6.76
N THR A 239 -14.82 10.12 -7.06
CA THR A 239 -15.37 11.14 -7.97
C THR A 239 -14.49 11.32 -9.22
N PRO A 240 -15.01 11.98 -10.28
CA PRO A 240 -14.17 12.44 -11.39
C PRO A 240 -13.07 13.44 -10.99
N GLY A 241 -13.18 14.02 -9.79
CA GLY A 241 -12.19 14.90 -9.20
C GLY A 241 -10.91 14.19 -8.77
N ASP A 242 -10.94 12.86 -8.58
CA ASP A 242 -9.73 12.07 -8.36
C ASP A 242 -8.99 11.78 -9.66
N ASN A 243 -8.36 12.81 -10.21
CA ASN A 243 -7.68 12.81 -11.50
C ASN A 243 -6.24 13.36 -11.38
N LEU A 244 -5.49 13.38 -12.47
CA LEU A 244 -4.08 13.85 -12.45
C LEU A 244 -3.89 15.24 -11.81
N ALA A 245 -4.85 16.15 -11.96
CA ALA A 245 -4.75 17.50 -11.38
C ALA A 245 -4.96 17.54 -9.86
N SER A 246 -5.51 16.48 -9.26
CA SER A 246 -5.62 16.36 -7.80
C SER A 246 -4.27 16.00 -7.14
N LEU A 247 -3.35 15.43 -7.92
CA LEU A 247 -2.08 14.90 -7.43
C LEU A 247 -1.05 15.99 -7.18
N THR A 248 -0.13 15.70 -6.27
CA THR A 248 0.97 16.61 -5.94
C THR A 248 2.31 15.94 -6.20
N PRO A 249 3.21 16.50 -7.00
CA PRO A 249 4.54 15.89 -7.22
C PRO A 249 5.33 15.64 -5.93
N LYS A 250 5.07 16.44 -4.88
CA LYS A 250 5.72 16.27 -3.58
C LYS A 250 5.37 14.95 -2.90
N SER A 251 4.14 14.45 -3.06
CA SER A 251 3.72 13.19 -2.43
C SER A 251 4.47 12.00 -3.00
N PHE A 252 4.74 11.99 -4.32
CA PHE A 252 5.54 10.96 -4.98
C PHE A 252 6.98 10.94 -4.42
N GLU A 253 7.61 12.10 -4.23
CA GLU A 253 8.95 12.17 -3.60
C GLU A 253 8.96 11.56 -2.20
N ILE A 254 7.96 11.94 -1.37
CA ILE A 254 7.86 11.44 0.00
C ILE A 254 7.55 9.95 -0.01
N PHE A 255 6.68 9.48 -0.89
CA PHE A 255 6.35 8.07 -0.96
C PHE A 255 7.54 7.23 -1.40
N HIS A 256 8.33 7.70 -2.38
CA HIS A 256 9.62 7.08 -2.71
C HIS A 256 10.58 7.03 -1.51
N ASN A 257 10.63 8.07 -0.67
CA ASN A 257 11.42 8.03 0.58
C ASN A 257 10.90 6.99 1.57
N ILE A 258 9.58 6.89 1.75
CA ILE A 258 8.91 5.88 2.57
C ILE A 258 9.32 4.48 2.11
N LEU A 259 9.17 4.19 0.82
CA LEU A 259 9.50 2.89 0.24
C LEU A 259 10.98 2.54 0.40
N ASN A 260 11.89 3.50 0.20
CA ASN A 260 13.32 3.28 0.40
C ASN A 260 13.68 3.01 1.86
N ASN A 261 13.10 3.75 2.79
CA ASN A 261 13.30 3.54 4.23
C ASN A 261 12.71 2.20 4.68
N LEU A 262 11.56 1.81 4.12
CA LEU A 262 10.96 0.49 4.35
C LEU A 262 11.86 -0.66 3.86
N ALA A 263 12.45 -0.58 2.67
CA ALA A 263 13.41 -1.59 2.18
C ALA A 263 14.66 -1.73 3.07
N ALA A 264 15.12 -0.60 3.63
CA ALA A 264 16.26 -0.56 4.53
C ALA A 264 15.95 -1.17 5.90
N LEU A 265 14.69 -1.16 6.35
CA LEU A 265 14.28 -1.69 7.64
C LEU A 265 14.59 -3.19 7.77
N LYS A 266 15.34 -3.52 8.82
CA LYS A 266 15.72 -4.89 9.20
C LYS A 266 15.08 -5.24 10.53
N THR A 267 14.17 -6.20 10.51
CA THR A 267 13.50 -6.72 11.71
C THR A 267 13.79 -8.20 11.79
N LEU A 268 14.40 -8.65 12.89
CA LEU A 268 14.71 -10.05 13.10
C LEU A 268 13.43 -10.88 13.27
N CYS A 269 13.48 -12.12 12.80
CA CYS A 269 12.43 -13.12 13.03
C CYS A 269 12.33 -13.53 14.51
#